data_AF-A0AAV5E168-F1
#
_entry.id   AF-A0AAV5E168-F1
#
_cell.length_a   1.000
_cell.length_b   1.000
_cell.length_c   1.000
_cell.angle_alpha   90.00
_cell.angle_beta   90.00
_cell.angle_gamma   90.00
#
_symmetry.space_group_name_H-M   'P 1'
#
loop_
_entity.id
_entity.type
_entity.pdbx_description
1 polymer ?
#
loop_
_entity_poly.entity_id
_entity_poly.type
_entity_poly.pdbx_seq_one_letter_code
_entity_poly.pdbx_strand_id
1 'polypeptide(L)'
;MSRAARAGGPAVDVEELLVRVKSGTETELIDVAREVAALVEEGRLGEDDDEGLLVPALLARLAGSGNAEVRVSVMAALRRLAGCVRGDSKERLASIEALSSIVRSLSRDTDERREAIAVLLDLTEIPQVRQRIGRIKGCIIMLVTLRNAHESGTNDDADKLLHILSSNPQNVLLMAEAGYFRPLIHYLKEGSDMNKVLMATAISKMFLSEQMKCSLGEDGAVEPLVDMFKHGNLEAKQSALDEKAAALGILSNLPVTDNKITEVLVKANLLHVLISLFEANITASLSPKRMWLLEGIAGVFIRFTTALDKKLQSLAVGYGVVPCLVKLLSEGSVDAKSKSATSLAQLSQSSMALRKSKLPRWLCVPPSAESYCIVHNCQCTVKSTFCLVKAGAVNPLVRILEGEERGADGAVLEAVATLMQDEIWENGSRVIERAGGIHALLRVAEAGELSSQDKAIWMLERIFRLEVHRDRYGEIAQALLIDLAQKGNPVLKPMIAATSLDHAEMLLEEDCCKAMIF
;
A
#
# COMPACT_ATOMS: atom_id res chain seq x y z
N MET A 1 -38.16 -48.47 3.65
CA MET A 1 -37.98 -49.46 2.57
C MET A 1 -38.16 -48.77 1.23
N SER A 2 -37.07 -48.56 0.50
CA SER A 2 -37.08 -48.35 -0.95
C SER A 2 -35.75 -48.91 -1.46
N ARG A 3 -35.74 -50.22 -1.73
CA ARG A 3 -34.66 -50.90 -2.46
C ARG A 3 -34.89 -50.53 -3.92
N ALA A 4 -34.14 -49.55 -4.43
CA ALA A 4 -34.02 -49.38 -5.87
C ALA A 4 -33.42 -50.67 -6.45
N ALA A 5 -34.05 -51.20 -7.50
CA ALA A 5 -33.60 -52.39 -8.19
C ALA A 5 -32.18 -52.16 -8.74
N ARG A 6 -31.18 -52.86 -8.18
CA ARG A 6 -29.82 -52.95 -8.75
C ARG A 6 -29.94 -53.65 -10.10
N ALA A 7 -29.64 -52.95 -11.19
CA ALA A 7 -29.46 -53.56 -12.49
C ALA A 7 -28.24 -54.50 -12.44
N GLY A 8 -28.46 -55.78 -12.73
CA GLY A 8 -27.40 -56.80 -12.78
C GLY A 8 -26.55 -56.66 -14.03
N GLY A 9 -25.50 -55.85 -13.96
CA GLY A 9 -24.39 -55.86 -14.93
C GLY A 9 -23.34 -56.93 -14.58
N PRO A 10 -22.43 -57.26 -15.52
CA PRO A 10 -21.29 -58.16 -15.24
C PRO A 10 -20.39 -57.60 -14.11
N ALA A 11 -19.71 -58.48 -13.39
CA ALA A 11 -18.71 -58.10 -12.38
C ALA A 11 -17.63 -57.21 -13.02
N VAL A 12 -17.18 -56.18 -12.30
CA VAL A 12 -16.17 -55.24 -12.79
C VAL A 12 -14.78 -55.84 -12.56
N ASP A 13 -13.98 -56.00 -13.62
CA ASP A 13 -12.58 -56.41 -13.50
C ASP A 13 -11.69 -55.17 -13.30
N VAL A 14 -11.41 -54.84 -12.03
CA VAL A 14 -10.59 -53.68 -11.67
C VAL A 14 -9.14 -53.84 -12.14
N GLU A 15 -8.61 -55.06 -12.22
CA GLU A 15 -7.23 -55.30 -12.67
C GLU A 15 -7.11 -55.06 -14.18
N GLU A 16 -8.11 -55.46 -14.96
CA GLU A 16 -8.19 -55.13 -16.39
C GLU A 16 -8.21 -53.62 -16.61
N LEU A 17 -9.06 -52.89 -15.86
CA LEU A 17 -9.11 -51.42 -15.91
C LEU A 17 -7.75 -50.83 -15.56
N LEU A 18 -7.09 -51.33 -14.51
CA LEU A 18 -5.80 -50.84 -14.04
C LEU A 18 -4.70 -51.04 -15.09
N VAL A 19 -4.65 -52.19 -15.76
CA VAL A 19 -3.72 -52.46 -16.87
C VAL A 19 -3.96 -51.46 -17.99
N ARG A 20 -5.22 -51.28 -18.43
CA ARG A 20 -5.58 -50.35 -19.51
C ARG A 20 -5.22 -48.90 -19.15
N VAL A 21 -5.42 -48.47 -17.90
CA VAL A 21 -4.95 -47.13 -17.43
C VAL A 21 -3.42 -47.03 -17.48
N LYS A 22 -2.69 -48.05 -17.05
CA LYS A 22 -1.22 -47.99 -16.95
C LYS A 22 -0.53 -48.02 -18.32
N SER A 23 -0.95 -48.90 -19.23
CA SER A 23 -0.24 -49.18 -20.50
C SER A 23 -0.98 -48.74 -21.76
N GLY A 24 -2.27 -48.40 -21.66
CA GLY A 24 -3.09 -48.04 -22.83
C GLY A 24 -2.59 -46.78 -23.53
N THR A 25 -2.88 -46.70 -24.84
CA THR A 25 -2.66 -45.51 -25.67
C THR A 25 -3.44 -44.29 -25.14
N GLU A 26 -3.19 -43.09 -25.66
CA GLU A 26 -3.95 -41.90 -25.25
C GLU A 26 -5.46 -42.04 -25.52
N THR A 27 -5.83 -42.64 -26.64
CA THR A 27 -7.24 -42.93 -26.99
C THR A 27 -7.86 -43.96 -26.05
N GLU A 28 -7.15 -45.05 -25.77
CA GLU A 28 -7.63 -46.06 -24.81
C GLU A 28 -7.76 -45.48 -23.41
N LEU A 29 -6.82 -44.63 -22.98
CA LEU A 29 -6.88 -43.99 -21.67
C LEU A 29 -8.11 -43.08 -21.53
N ILE A 30 -8.46 -42.34 -22.59
CA ILE A 30 -9.68 -41.53 -22.61
C ILE A 30 -10.93 -42.43 -22.43
N ASP A 31 -11.01 -43.53 -23.19
CA ASP A 31 -12.15 -44.45 -23.13
C ASP A 31 -12.25 -45.14 -21.77
N VAL A 32 -11.13 -45.60 -21.22
CA VAL A 32 -11.07 -46.21 -19.87
C VAL A 32 -11.43 -45.19 -18.80
N ALA A 33 -11.00 -43.94 -18.92
CA ALA A 33 -11.36 -42.89 -17.95
C ALA A 33 -12.87 -42.62 -17.94
N ARG A 34 -13.53 -42.60 -19.12
CA ARG A 34 -14.99 -42.49 -19.23
C ARG A 34 -15.70 -43.72 -18.66
N GLU A 35 -15.16 -44.92 -18.92
CA GLU A 35 -15.68 -46.17 -18.39
C GLU A 35 -15.60 -46.19 -16.86
N VAL A 36 -14.47 -45.81 -16.28
CA VAL A 36 -14.30 -45.63 -14.82
C VAL A 36 -15.33 -44.64 -14.27
N ALA A 37 -15.48 -43.48 -14.91
CA ALA A 37 -16.46 -42.47 -14.49
C ALA A 37 -17.91 -43.01 -14.48
N ALA A 38 -18.31 -43.73 -15.52
CA ALA A 38 -19.65 -44.31 -15.64
C ALA A 38 -19.89 -45.40 -14.59
N LEU A 39 -18.92 -46.30 -14.39
CA LEU A 39 -19.01 -47.35 -13.38
C LEU A 39 -19.09 -46.80 -11.95
N VAL A 40 -18.46 -45.66 -11.67
CA VAL A 40 -18.62 -44.95 -10.40
C VAL A 40 -20.02 -44.40 -10.24
N GLU A 41 -20.58 -43.74 -11.26
CA GLU A 41 -21.95 -43.20 -11.24
C GLU A 41 -23.00 -44.31 -11.04
N GLU A 42 -22.77 -45.49 -11.62
CA GLU A 42 -23.59 -46.69 -11.43
C GLU A 42 -23.43 -47.34 -10.05
N GLY A 43 -22.46 -46.90 -9.24
CA GLY A 43 -22.15 -47.45 -7.92
C GLY A 43 -21.53 -48.85 -7.97
N ARG A 44 -20.89 -49.22 -9.10
CA ARG A 44 -20.35 -50.56 -9.35
C ARG A 44 -18.85 -50.71 -9.05
N LEU A 45 -18.11 -49.62 -8.91
CA LEU A 45 -16.69 -49.64 -8.56
C LEU A 45 -16.42 -49.57 -7.05
N GLY A 46 -17.39 -49.10 -6.24
CA GLY A 46 -17.17 -48.78 -4.83
C GLY A 46 -17.17 -49.96 -3.83
N GLU A 47 -17.53 -51.17 -4.26
CA GLU A 47 -17.50 -52.39 -3.41
C GLU A 47 -16.28 -53.29 -3.69
N ASP A 48 -15.62 -53.16 -4.85
CA ASP A 48 -14.56 -54.09 -5.33
C ASP A 48 -13.16 -53.45 -5.56
N ASP A 49 -13.01 -52.11 -5.47
CA ASP A 49 -11.70 -51.41 -5.52
C ASP A 49 -11.03 -51.42 -4.13
N ASP A 50 -10.60 -52.59 -3.69
CA ASP A 50 -10.15 -52.86 -2.31
C ASP A 50 -8.83 -52.16 -1.89
N GLU A 51 -8.26 -51.26 -2.70
CA GLU A 51 -7.03 -50.52 -2.36
C GLU A 51 -6.92 -49.08 -2.95
N GLY A 52 -7.89 -48.65 -3.76
CA GLY A 52 -7.86 -47.33 -4.41
C GLY A 52 -6.76 -47.20 -5.47
N LEU A 53 -6.35 -48.29 -6.12
CA LEU A 53 -5.17 -48.35 -7.01
C LEU A 53 -5.35 -47.58 -8.32
N LEU A 54 -6.59 -47.37 -8.75
CA LEU A 54 -6.91 -46.57 -9.94
C LEU A 54 -6.49 -45.12 -9.76
N VAL A 55 -6.61 -44.55 -8.56
CA VAL A 55 -6.26 -43.14 -8.29
C VAL A 55 -4.77 -42.86 -8.57
N PRO A 56 -3.80 -43.58 -7.97
CA PRO A 56 -2.38 -43.39 -8.30
C PRO A 56 -2.06 -43.60 -9.79
N ALA A 57 -2.68 -44.59 -10.44
CA ALA A 57 -2.42 -44.87 -11.86
C ALA A 57 -2.91 -43.72 -12.77
N LEU A 58 -4.13 -43.22 -12.52
CA LEU A 58 -4.69 -42.08 -13.23
C LEU A 58 -3.86 -40.80 -12.99
N LEU A 59 -3.44 -40.53 -11.75
CA LEU A 59 -2.60 -39.38 -11.43
C LEU A 59 -1.23 -39.43 -12.12
N ALA A 60 -0.63 -40.61 -12.24
CA ALA A 60 0.63 -40.80 -12.96
C ALA A 60 0.47 -40.48 -14.46
N ARG A 61 -0.62 -40.95 -15.07
CA ARG A 61 -0.94 -40.66 -16.48
C ARG A 61 -1.29 -39.19 -16.71
N LEU A 62 -2.01 -38.56 -15.78
CA LEU A 62 -2.30 -37.12 -15.80
C LEU A 62 -1.01 -36.29 -15.84
N ALA A 63 -0.03 -36.63 -14.99
CA ALA A 63 1.25 -35.93 -14.91
C ALA A 63 2.12 -36.12 -16.16
N GLY A 64 2.01 -37.29 -16.83
CA GLY A 64 2.81 -37.63 -18.00
C GLY A 64 2.24 -37.19 -19.36
N SER A 65 0.94 -36.89 -19.46
CA SER A 65 0.31 -36.60 -20.76
C SER A 65 0.41 -35.13 -21.17
N GLY A 66 0.89 -34.89 -22.39
CA GLY A 66 0.86 -33.59 -23.06
C GLY A 66 -0.50 -33.24 -23.68
N ASN A 67 -1.42 -34.20 -23.80
CA ASN A 67 -2.70 -34.07 -24.47
C ASN A 67 -3.79 -33.54 -23.53
N ALA A 68 -4.42 -32.42 -23.88
CA ALA A 68 -5.47 -31.79 -23.07
C ALA A 68 -6.72 -32.68 -22.92
N GLU A 69 -7.16 -33.35 -23.98
CA GLU A 69 -8.36 -34.19 -23.94
C GLU A 69 -8.18 -35.39 -22.98
N VAL A 70 -6.98 -35.97 -22.97
CA VAL A 70 -6.60 -37.03 -22.03
C VAL A 70 -6.67 -36.50 -20.60
N ARG A 71 -6.05 -35.35 -20.32
CA ARG A 71 -6.01 -34.79 -18.97
C ARG A 71 -7.41 -34.43 -18.45
N VAL A 72 -8.27 -33.86 -19.30
CA VAL A 72 -9.68 -33.58 -18.98
C VAL A 72 -10.43 -34.87 -18.65
N SER A 73 -10.31 -35.89 -19.50
CA SER A 73 -11.00 -37.19 -19.29
C SER A 73 -10.54 -37.88 -18.01
N VAL A 74 -9.23 -37.86 -17.74
CA VAL A 74 -8.65 -38.39 -16.50
C VAL A 74 -9.14 -37.59 -15.29
N MET A 75 -9.19 -36.26 -15.36
CA MET A 75 -9.67 -35.42 -14.26
C MET A 75 -11.16 -35.66 -13.97
N ALA A 76 -11.98 -35.83 -15.01
CA ALA A 76 -13.40 -36.18 -14.86
C ALA A 76 -13.58 -37.54 -14.16
N ALA A 77 -12.75 -38.54 -14.49
CA ALA A 77 -12.74 -39.82 -13.78
C ALA A 77 -12.34 -39.67 -12.30
N LEU A 78 -11.27 -38.91 -12.01
CA LEU A 78 -10.83 -38.61 -10.65
C LEU A 78 -11.92 -37.88 -9.85
N ARG A 79 -12.69 -36.99 -10.50
CA ARG A 79 -13.82 -36.29 -9.87
C ARG A 79 -14.92 -37.25 -9.45
N ARG A 80 -15.28 -38.20 -10.32
CA ARG A 80 -16.27 -39.23 -9.96
C ARG A 80 -15.78 -40.07 -8.79
N LEU A 81 -14.52 -40.49 -8.82
CA LEU A 81 -13.90 -41.20 -7.70
C LEU A 81 -13.90 -40.37 -6.40
N ALA A 82 -13.73 -39.04 -6.46
CA ALA A 82 -13.84 -38.15 -5.30
C ALA A 82 -15.26 -38.12 -4.69
N GLY A 83 -16.28 -38.24 -5.54
CA GLY A 83 -17.70 -38.30 -5.15
C GLY A 83 -18.15 -39.63 -4.54
N CYS A 84 -17.32 -40.67 -4.56
CA CYS A 84 -17.64 -41.96 -3.92
C CYS A 84 -17.86 -41.79 -2.41
N VAL A 85 -18.99 -42.30 -1.91
CA VAL A 85 -19.44 -42.15 -0.51
C VAL A 85 -18.57 -42.97 0.46
N ARG A 86 -17.90 -44.02 -0.01
CA ARG A 86 -16.99 -44.89 0.75
C ARG A 86 -15.87 -45.38 -0.16
N GLY A 87 -14.64 -45.47 0.34
CA GLY A 87 -13.55 -46.16 -0.34
C GLY A 87 -12.19 -45.50 -0.20
N ASP A 88 -11.15 -46.32 -0.28
CA ASP A 88 -9.73 -45.95 -0.25
C ASP A 88 -9.38 -44.90 -1.30
N SER A 89 -10.09 -44.88 -2.44
CA SER A 89 -9.96 -43.87 -3.48
C SER A 89 -10.09 -42.43 -2.94
N LYS A 90 -11.03 -42.15 -2.02
CA LYS A 90 -11.20 -40.81 -1.42
C LYS A 90 -10.04 -40.45 -0.49
N GLU A 91 -9.48 -41.44 0.23
CA GLU A 91 -8.29 -41.26 1.07
C GLU A 91 -7.02 -41.03 0.23
N ARG A 92 -6.86 -41.77 -0.87
CA ARG A 92 -5.76 -41.60 -1.83
C ARG A 92 -5.80 -40.21 -2.47
N LEU A 93 -6.97 -39.75 -2.87
CA LEU A 93 -7.16 -38.39 -3.41
C LEU A 93 -6.90 -37.29 -2.38
N ALA A 94 -7.07 -37.58 -1.08
CA ALA A 94 -6.74 -36.65 0.00
C ALA A 94 -5.24 -36.56 0.31
N SER A 95 -4.40 -37.41 -0.29
CA SER A 95 -2.93 -37.36 -0.14
C SER A 95 -2.33 -36.05 -0.68
N ILE A 96 -1.18 -35.65 -0.13
CA ILE A 96 -0.53 -34.39 -0.54
C ILE A 96 -0.08 -34.48 -2.01
N GLU A 97 0.38 -35.65 -2.43
CA GLU A 97 0.82 -35.95 -3.79
C GLU A 97 -0.34 -35.81 -4.80
N ALA A 98 -1.49 -36.40 -4.49
CA ALA A 98 -2.69 -36.30 -5.31
C ALA A 98 -3.18 -34.85 -5.42
N LEU A 99 -3.36 -34.18 -4.28
CA LEU A 99 -3.80 -32.78 -4.23
C LEU A 99 -2.82 -31.86 -4.98
N SER A 100 -1.51 -32.10 -4.88
CA SER A 100 -0.51 -31.31 -5.62
C SER A 100 -0.57 -31.53 -7.12
N SER A 101 -0.90 -32.76 -7.55
CA SER A 101 -1.14 -33.06 -8.97
C SER A 101 -2.37 -32.34 -9.49
N ILE A 102 -3.48 -32.39 -8.75
CA ILE A 102 -4.74 -31.72 -9.12
C ILE A 102 -4.56 -30.18 -9.13
N VAL A 103 -3.86 -29.61 -8.15
CA VAL A 103 -3.56 -28.17 -8.12
C VAL A 103 -2.73 -27.72 -9.32
N ARG A 104 -1.84 -28.57 -9.85
CA ARG A 104 -1.07 -28.26 -11.07
C ARG A 104 -1.96 -28.11 -12.30
N SER A 105 -3.10 -28.81 -12.34
CA SER A 105 -4.07 -28.70 -13.42
C SER A 105 -4.84 -27.37 -13.41
N LEU A 106 -4.83 -26.61 -12.32
CA LEU A 106 -5.46 -25.27 -12.26
C LEU A 106 -4.82 -24.27 -13.24
N SER A 107 -3.53 -24.44 -13.57
CA SER A 107 -2.81 -23.57 -14.51
C SER A 107 -2.90 -24.02 -15.98
N ARG A 108 -3.68 -25.06 -16.26
CA ARG A 108 -3.85 -25.63 -17.61
C ARG A 108 -5.03 -24.98 -18.34
N ASP A 109 -5.43 -25.61 -19.44
CA ASP A 109 -6.56 -25.18 -20.27
C ASP A 109 -7.88 -25.13 -19.46
N THR A 110 -8.85 -24.39 -20.00
CA THR A 110 -10.07 -24.03 -19.29
C THR A 110 -10.91 -25.24 -18.87
N ASP A 111 -10.96 -26.29 -19.69
CA ASP A 111 -11.74 -27.49 -19.37
C ASP A 111 -11.05 -28.32 -18.28
N GLU A 112 -9.74 -28.52 -18.37
CA GLU A 112 -8.98 -29.26 -17.33
C GLU A 112 -9.03 -28.52 -15.99
N ARG A 113 -8.86 -27.20 -16.03
CA ARG A 113 -8.98 -26.32 -14.86
C ARG A 113 -10.35 -26.44 -14.19
N ARG A 114 -11.43 -26.47 -14.97
CA ARG A 114 -12.80 -26.59 -14.46
C ARG A 114 -12.99 -27.90 -13.70
N GLU A 115 -12.54 -29.01 -14.29
CA GLU A 115 -12.59 -30.31 -13.60
C GLU A 115 -11.70 -30.33 -12.36
N ALA A 116 -10.50 -29.74 -12.42
CA ALA A 116 -9.61 -29.65 -11.28
C ALA A 116 -10.22 -28.88 -10.10
N ILE A 117 -10.87 -27.73 -10.33
CA ILE A 117 -11.59 -26.99 -9.28
C ILE A 117 -12.69 -27.86 -8.68
N ALA A 118 -13.48 -28.54 -9.53
CA ALA A 118 -14.59 -29.35 -9.08
C ALA A 118 -14.13 -30.55 -8.23
N VAL A 119 -13.05 -31.24 -8.62
CA VAL A 119 -12.43 -32.30 -7.80
C VAL A 119 -12.00 -31.75 -6.45
N LEU A 120 -11.32 -30.60 -6.42
CA LEU A 120 -10.87 -29.99 -5.17
C LEU A 120 -12.05 -29.62 -4.27
N LEU A 121 -13.14 -29.08 -4.83
CA LEU A 121 -14.37 -28.77 -4.10
C LEU A 121 -14.98 -30.03 -3.48
N ASP A 122 -15.15 -31.10 -4.25
CA ASP A 122 -15.71 -32.38 -3.77
C ASP A 122 -14.84 -32.96 -2.64
N LEU A 123 -13.51 -32.85 -2.74
CA LEU A 123 -12.58 -33.31 -1.71
C LEU A 123 -12.58 -32.42 -0.45
N THR A 124 -13.05 -31.17 -0.53
CA THR A 124 -13.10 -30.29 0.64
C THR A 124 -14.14 -30.72 1.68
N GLU A 125 -15.01 -31.68 1.40
CA GLU A 125 -15.81 -32.33 2.44
C GLU A 125 -14.94 -32.94 3.55
N ILE A 126 -13.71 -33.34 3.22
CA ILE A 126 -12.73 -33.91 4.14
C ILE A 126 -12.00 -32.78 4.87
N PRO A 127 -12.09 -32.66 6.21
CA PRO A 127 -11.46 -31.56 6.96
C PRO A 127 -9.93 -31.47 6.77
N GLN A 128 -9.26 -32.61 6.64
CA GLN A 128 -7.81 -32.67 6.41
C GLN A 128 -7.42 -32.07 5.06
N VAL A 129 -8.25 -32.24 4.03
CA VAL A 129 -8.02 -31.67 2.70
C VAL A 129 -8.08 -30.14 2.74
N ARG A 130 -9.03 -29.56 3.48
CA ARG A 130 -9.13 -28.09 3.68
C ARG A 130 -7.83 -27.51 4.24
N GLN A 131 -7.20 -28.22 5.18
CA GLN A 131 -5.94 -27.79 5.80
C GLN A 131 -4.73 -27.97 4.87
N ARG A 132 -4.76 -28.97 3.97
CA ARG A 132 -3.67 -29.30 3.05
C ARG A 132 -3.66 -28.42 1.81
N ILE A 133 -4.81 -28.27 1.13
CA ILE A 133 -4.91 -27.57 -0.17
C ILE A 133 -4.34 -26.14 -0.09
N GLY A 134 -4.71 -25.38 0.94
CA GLY A 134 -4.24 -24.00 1.10
C GLY A 134 -2.72 -23.86 1.29
N ARG A 135 -2.03 -24.94 1.71
CA ARG A 135 -0.56 -24.98 1.86
C ARG A 135 0.16 -25.37 0.58
N ILE A 136 -0.55 -25.86 -0.44
CA ILE A 136 0.05 -26.24 -1.71
C ILE A 136 0.47 -24.98 -2.45
N LYS A 137 1.76 -24.89 -2.78
CA LYS A 137 2.35 -23.72 -3.41
C LYS A 137 1.60 -23.37 -4.70
N GLY A 138 1.19 -22.10 -4.81
CA GLY A 138 0.48 -21.58 -5.97
C GLY A 138 -1.02 -21.85 -6.01
N CYS A 139 -1.58 -22.67 -5.11
CA CYS A 139 -3.01 -22.95 -5.09
C CYS A 139 -3.85 -21.68 -4.88
N ILE A 140 -3.60 -20.95 -3.78
CA ILE A 140 -4.36 -19.73 -3.44
C ILE A 140 -4.22 -18.66 -4.54
N ILE A 141 -3.00 -18.39 -5.00
CA ILE A 141 -2.76 -17.38 -6.06
C ILE A 141 -3.49 -17.75 -7.35
N MET A 142 -3.45 -19.03 -7.74
CA MET A 142 -4.16 -19.49 -8.92
C MET A 142 -5.66 -19.30 -8.75
N LEU A 143 -6.25 -19.75 -7.63
CA LEU A 143 -7.69 -19.58 -7.37
C LEU A 143 -8.12 -18.11 -7.37
N VAL A 144 -7.33 -17.20 -6.79
CA VAL A 144 -7.60 -15.75 -6.84
C VAL A 144 -7.49 -15.20 -8.27
N THR A 145 -6.51 -15.66 -9.04
CA THR A 145 -6.35 -15.28 -10.46
C THR A 145 -7.56 -15.74 -11.27
N LEU A 146 -8.03 -16.98 -11.05
CA LEU A 146 -9.20 -17.54 -11.73
C LEU A 146 -10.47 -16.80 -11.37
N ARG A 147 -10.69 -16.49 -10.10
CA ARG A 147 -11.81 -15.66 -9.64
C ARG A 147 -11.86 -14.29 -10.35
N ASN A 148 -10.70 -13.68 -10.58
CA ASN A 148 -10.60 -12.37 -11.21
C ASN A 148 -10.67 -12.44 -12.75
N ALA A 149 -10.50 -13.61 -13.35
CA ALA A 149 -10.72 -13.79 -14.78
C ALA A 149 -12.23 -13.69 -15.06
N HIS A 150 -12.66 -12.95 -16.08
CA HIS A 150 -14.09 -12.89 -16.44
C HIS A 150 -14.53 -14.12 -17.27
N GLU A 151 -14.13 -15.33 -16.85
CA GLU A 151 -14.49 -16.59 -17.51
C GLU A 151 -15.83 -17.13 -16.96
N SER A 152 -16.77 -17.47 -17.85
CA SER A 152 -18.08 -17.98 -17.44
C SER A 152 -17.99 -19.38 -16.80
N GLY A 153 -18.44 -19.52 -15.56
CA GLY A 153 -18.64 -20.82 -14.87
C GLY A 153 -17.51 -21.26 -13.93
N THR A 154 -16.25 -20.93 -14.19
CA THR A 154 -15.11 -21.25 -13.31
C THR A 154 -15.00 -20.30 -12.12
N ASN A 155 -15.50 -19.07 -12.25
CA ASN A 155 -15.42 -18.03 -11.22
C ASN A 155 -16.19 -18.39 -9.94
N ASP A 156 -17.42 -18.87 -10.09
CA ASP A 156 -18.29 -19.18 -8.95
C ASP A 156 -17.74 -20.35 -8.12
N ASP A 157 -17.19 -21.36 -8.79
CA ASP A 157 -16.60 -22.53 -8.11
C ASP A 157 -15.25 -22.20 -7.47
N ALA A 158 -14.42 -21.36 -8.11
CA ALA A 158 -13.20 -20.85 -7.49
C ALA A 158 -13.51 -20.00 -6.25
N ASP A 159 -14.54 -19.15 -6.30
CA ASP A 159 -14.98 -18.32 -5.17
C ASP A 159 -15.49 -19.18 -4.00
N LYS A 160 -16.30 -20.22 -4.28
CA LYS A 160 -16.71 -21.22 -3.26
C LYS A 160 -15.50 -21.90 -2.62
N LEU A 161 -14.52 -22.32 -3.41
CA LEU A 161 -13.33 -22.99 -2.89
C LEU A 161 -12.50 -22.04 -2.00
N LEU A 162 -12.29 -20.80 -2.44
CA LEU A 162 -11.65 -19.76 -1.63
C LEU A 162 -12.42 -19.50 -0.33
N HIS A 163 -13.75 -19.44 -0.37
CA HIS A 163 -14.57 -19.28 0.83
C HIS A 163 -14.35 -20.42 1.83
N ILE A 164 -14.35 -21.67 1.39
CA ILE A 164 -14.08 -22.83 2.26
C ILE A 164 -12.67 -22.74 2.86
N LEU A 165 -11.68 -22.41 2.04
CA LEU A 165 -10.28 -22.28 2.47
C LEU A 165 -10.06 -21.08 3.41
N SER A 166 -10.92 -20.08 3.39
CA SER A 166 -10.82 -18.89 4.23
C SER A 166 -11.08 -19.15 5.72
N SER A 167 -11.62 -20.32 6.07
CA SER A 167 -11.73 -20.78 7.46
C SER A 167 -10.39 -20.88 8.19
N ASN A 168 -9.27 -20.92 7.44
CA ASN A 168 -7.92 -20.88 7.99
C ASN A 168 -7.32 -19.46 7.86
N PRO A 169 -6.96 -18.79 8.98
CA PRO A 169 -6.36 -17.46 8.96
C PRO A 169 -5.11 -17.37 8.06
N GLN A 170 -4.28 -18.41 8.00
CA GLN A 170 -3.07 -18.38 7.17
C GLN A 170 -3.41 -18.35 5.68
N ASN A 171 -4.47 -19.03 5.26
CA ASN A 171 -4.93 -18.98 3.87
C ASN A 171 -5.49 -17.59 3.55
N VAL A 172 -6.17 -16.94 4.50
CA VAL A 172 -6.65 -15.57 4.36
C VAL A 172 -5.51 -14.57 4.13
N LEU A 173 -4.38 -14.76 4.82
CA LEU A 173 -3.19 -13.94 4.58
C LEU A 173 -2.65 -14.12 3.15
N LEU A 174 -2.55 -15.37 2.68
CA LEU A 174 -2.13 -15.67 1.31
C LEU A 174 -3.12 -15.11 0.26
N MET A 175 -4.42 -15.09 0.57
CA MET A 175 -5.44 -14.47 -0.29
C MET A 175 -5.23 -12.97 -0.39
N ALA A 176 -4.93 -12.30 0.73
CA ALA A 176 -4.65 -10.87 0.76
C ALA A 176 -3.34 -10.51 0.04
N GLU A 177 -2.30 -11.34 0.14
CA GLU A 177 -1.07 -11.19 -0.66
C GLU A 177 -1.35 -11.28 -2.17
N ALA A 178 -2.36 -12.04 -2.57
CA ALA A 178 -2.84 -12.12 -3.95
C ALA A 178 -3.87 -11.01 -4.31
N GLY A 179 -4.11 -10.05 -3.43
CA GLY A 179 -5.03 -8.93 -3.65
C GLY A 179 -6.52 -9.22 -3.39
N TYR A 180 -6.86 -10.36 -2.78
CA TYR A 180 -8.22 -10.71 -2.38
C TYR A 180 -8.47 -10.43 -0.89
N PHE A 181 -8.98 -9.25 -0.58
CA PHE A 181 -9.07 -8.75 0.80
C PHE A 181 -10.37 -9.09 1.54
N ARG A 182 -11.46 -9.45 0.85
CA ARG A 182 -12.76 -9.69 1.51
C ARG A 182 -12.71 -10.66 2.70
N PRO A 183 -12.05 -11.82 2.62
CA PRO A 183 -11.98 -12.73 3.76
C PRO A 183 -11.20 -12.10 4.93
N LEU A 184 -10.13 -11.36 4.63
CA LEU A 184 -9.35 -10.65 5.63
C LEU A 184 -10.20 -9.58 6.34
N ILE A 185 -10.97 -8.80 5.58
CA ILE A 185 -11.85 -7.77 6.12
C ILE A 185 -12.97 -8.38 6.97
N HIS A 186 -13.49 -9.55 6.59
CA HIS A 186 -14.43 -10.29 7.44
C HIS A 186 -13.81 -10.66 8.79
N TYR A 187 -12.56 -11.11 8.82
CA TYR A 187 -11.83 -11.35 10.07
C TYR A 187 -11.60 -10.05 10.88
N LEU A 188 -11.39 -8.90 10.23
CA LEU A 188 -11.32 -7.61 10.92
C LEU A 188 -12.65 -7.20 11.57
N LYS A 189 -13.78 -7.58 10.96
CA LYS A 189 -15.14 -7.28 11.45
C LYS A 189 -15.59 -8.24 12.56
N GLU A 190 -15.55 -9.52 12.26
CA GLU A 190 -16.25 -10.57 13.00
C GLU A 190 -15.30 -11.59 13.65
N GLY A 191 -13.98 -11.49 13.39
CA GLY A 191 -12.99 -12.38 13.99
C GLY A 191 -12.81 -12.18 15.50
N SER A 192 -12.16 -13.16 16.14
CA SER A 192 -11.67 -12.99 17.52
C SER A 192 -10.66 -11.84 17.60
N ASP A 193 -10.44 -11.33 18.81
CA ASP A 193 -9.46 -10.27 19.06
C ASP A 193 -8.08 -10.62 18.52
N MET A 194 -7.59 -11.84 18.80
CA MET A 194 -6.34 -12.35 18.25
C MET A 194 -6.30 -12.31 16.70
N ASN A 195 -7.40 -12.73 16.07
CA ASN A 195 -7.54 -12.74 14.61
C ASN A 195 -7.52 -11.33 14.03
N LYS A 196 -8.23 -10.38 14.67
CA LYS A 196 -8.23 -8.97 14.28
C LYS A 196 -6.82 -8.38 14.31
N VAL A 197 -6.07 -8.63 15.39
CA VAL A 197 -4.67 -8.19 15.52
C VAL A 197 -3.79 -8.82 14.44
N LEU A 198 -3.94 -10.13 14.20
CA LEU A 198 -3.19 -10.84 13.16
C LEU A 198 -3.43 -10.21 11.78
N MET A 199 -4.69 -9.99 11.41
CA MET A 199 -5.05 -9.42 10.10
C MET A 199 -4.56 -7.98 9.94
N ALA A 200 -4.77 -7.12 10.94
CA ALA A 200 -4.30 -5.73 10.89
C ALA A 200 -2.77 -5.66 10.82
N THR A 201 -2.08 -6.47 11.63
CA THR A 201 -0.61 -6.54 11.60
C THR A 201 -0.12 -7.02 10.24
N ALA A 202 -0.76 -8.03 9.65
CA ALA A 202 -0.38 -8.55 8.35
C ALA A 202 -0.55 -7.50 7.24
N ILE A 203 -1.72 -6.85 7.11
CA ILE A 203 -1.92 -5.79 6.10
C ILE A 203 -0.88 -4.67 6.28
N SER A 204 -0.61 -4.26 7.53
CA SER A 204 0.32 -3.16 7.82
C SER A 204 1.75 -3.41 7.35
N LYS A 205 2.14 -4.68 7.18
CA LYS A 205 3.45 -5.13 6.71
C LYS A 205 3.46 -5.55 5.24
N MET A 206 2.29 -5.67 4.60
CA MET A 206 2.19 -6.02 3.19
C MET A 206 2.61 -4.86 2.31
N PHE A 207 3.30 -5.18 1.21
CA PHE A 207 3.52 -4.23 0.14
C PHE A 207 2.23 -4.10 -0.69
N LEU A 208 1.51 -2.99 -0.52
CA LEU A 208 0.27 -2.72 -1.23
C LEU A 208 0.53 -1.82 -2.43
N SER A 209 0.26 -2.32 -3.64
CA SER A 209 0.21 -1.47 -4.84
C SER A 209 -0.94 -0.47 -4.76
N GLU A 210 -0.93 0.58 -5.60
CA GLU A 210 -2.05 1.54 -5.66
C GLU A 210 -3.39 0.86 -5.95
N GLN A 211 -3.41 -0.15 -6.83
CA GLN A 211 -4.61 -0.94 -7.09
C GLN A 211 -5.09 -1.72 -5.85
N MET A 212 -4.16 -2.32 -5.10
CA MET A 212 -4.49 -3.04 -3.86
C MET A 212 -5.02 -2.10 -2.78
N LYS A 213 -4.46 -0.88 -2.66
CA LYS A 213 -4.94 0.14 -1.74
C LYS A 213 -6.37 0.58 -2.06
N CYS A 214 -6.69 0.78 -3.34
CA CYS A 214 -8.06 1.05 -3.78
C CYS A 214 -9.00 -0.11 -3.43
N SER A 215 -8.65 -1.34 -3.82
CA SER A 215 -9.45 -2.54 -3.54
C SER A 215 -9.72 -2.74 -2.05
N LEU A 216 -8.70 -2.55 -1.20
CA LEU A 216 -8.84 -2.66 0.26
C LEU A 216 -9.85 -1.63 0.82
N GLY A 217 -9.83 -0.40 0.29
CA GLY A 217 -10.80 0.64 0.64
C GLY A 217 -12.23 0.29 0.17
N GLU A 218 -12.36 -0.14 -1.09
CA GLU A 218 -13.64 -0.50 -1.73
C GLU A 218 -14.31 -1.72 -1.11
N ASP A 219 -13.54 -2.74 -0.71
CA ASP A 219 -14.04 -3.91 0.00
C ASP A 219 -14.45 -3.60 1.46
N GLY A 220 -14.27 -2.35 1.91
CA GLY A 220 -14.81 -1.87 3.18
C GLY A 220 -13.93 -2.13 4.40
N ALA A 221 -12.60 -2.04 4.25
CA ALA A 221 -11.65 -2.15 5.36
C ALA A 221 -11.67 -0.94 6.32
N VAL A 222 -12.18 0.21 5.90
CA VAL A 222 -12.06 1.47 6.66
C VAL A 222 -12.81 1.44 7.99
N GLU A 223 -14.08 1.04 7.98
CA GLU A 223 -14.89 1.00 9.21
C GLU A 223 -14.29 0.06 10.28
N PRO A 224 -13.89 -1.18 9.96
CA PRO A 224 -13.23 -2.06 10.94
C PRO A 224 -11.92 -1.49 11.50
N LEU A 225 -11.11 -0.85 10.65
CA LEU A 225 -9.85 -0.25 11.08
C LEU A 225 -10.08 0.95 12.01
N VAL A 226 -11.10 1.76 11.73
CA VAL A 226 -11.51 2.87 12.60
C VAL A 226 -12.06 2.34 13.94
N ASP A 227 -12.85 1.27 13.91
CA ASP A 227 -13.40 0.65 15.12
C ASP A 227 -12.30 0.07 16.01
N MET A 228 -11.39 -0.70 15.42
CA MET A 228 -10.20 -1.23 16.08
C MET A 228 -9.35 -0.12 16.71
N PHE A 229 -9.19 1.00 16.00
CA PHE A 229 -8.45 2.15 16.51
C PHE A 229 -9.14 2.82 17.71
N LYS A 230 -10.46 3.00 17.65
CA LYS A 230 -11.24 3.69 18.71
C LYS A 230 -11.42 2.86 19.96
N HIS A 231 -11.78 1.58 19.79
CA HIS A 231 -12.24 0.72 20.86
C HIS A 231 -11.23 -0.35 21.26
N GLY A 232 -10.05 -0.39 20.63
CA GLY A 232 -8.98 -1.34 20.96
C GLY A 232 -8.65 -1.33 22.45
N ASN A 233 -9.08 -2.39 23.14
CA ASN A 233 -8.88 -2.60 24.57
C ASN A 233 -8.57 -4.09 24.81
N LEU A 234 -7.40 -4.53 24.38
CA LEU A 234 -6.99 -5.94 24.50
C LEU A 234 -5.87 -6.07 25.52
N GLU A 235 -6.30 -6.23 26.78
CA GLU A 235 -5.65 -6.75 28.00
C GLU A 235 -4.20 -6.39 28.37
N ALA A 236 -3.48 -5.58 27.59
CA ALA A 236 -2.23 -4.96 27.96
C ALA A 236 -2.09 -3.63 27.23
N LYS A 237 -1.76 -2.54 27.95
CA LYS A 237 -1.48 -1.21 27.36
C LYS A 237 -0.52 -1.27 26.16
N GLN A 238 0.33 -2.29 26.12
CA GLN A 238 1.34 -2.49 25.09
C GLN A 238 0.81 -3.11 23.79
N SER A 239 -0.18 -4.02 23.82
CA SER A 239 -0.80 -4.61 22.61
C SER A 239 -1.68 -3.59 21.89
N ALA A 240 -2.45 -2.81 22.67
CA ALA A 240 -3.34 -1.79 22.15
C ALA A 240 -2.64 -0.67 21.36
N LEU A 241 -1.36 -0.37 21.64
CA LEU A 241 -0.60 0.60 20.86
C LEU A 241 -0.12 0.05 19.52
N ASP A 242 0.28 -1.23 19.47
CA ASP A 242 0.72 -1.88 18.23
C ASP A 242 -0.46 -2.00 17.25
N GLU A 243 -1.64 -2.32 17.76
CA GLU A 243 -2.88 -2.37 16.99
C GLU A 243 -3.27 -1.01 16.41
N LYS A 244 -3.20 0.05 17.24
CA LYS A 244 -3.48 1.42 16.79
C LYS A 244 -2.48 1.88 15.74
N ALA A 245 -1.19 1.59 15.93
CA ALA A 245 -0.16 1.93 14.97
C ALA A 245 -0.35 1.16 13.64
N ALA A 246 -0.68 -0.14 13.71
CA ALA A 246 -1.00 -0.95 12.53
C ALA A 246 -2.21 -0.38 11.76
N ALA A 247 -3.32 -0.13 12.46
CA ALA A 247 -4.54 0.41 11.87
C ALA A 247 -4.29 1.78 11.21
N LEU A 248 -3.57 2.67 11.89
CA LEU A 248 -3.20 3.98 11.34
C LEU A 248 -2.23 3.88 10.17
N GLY A 249 -1.26 2.96 10.21
CA GLY A 249 -0.38 2.68 9.09
C GLY A 249 -1.17 2.32 7.84
N ILE A 250 -2.18 1.45 7.96
CA ILE A 250 -3.05 1.07 6.84
C ILE A 250 -3.90 2.27 6.37
N LEU A 251 -4.59 2.94 7.29
CA LEU A 251 -5.44 4.10 6.97
C LEU A 251 -4.64 5.22 6.29
N SER A 252 -3.38 5.42 6.67
CA SER A 252 -2.48 6.41 6.08
C SER A 252 -2.07 6.09 4.64
N ASN A 253 -2.12 4.82 4.24
CA ASN A 253 -1.74 4.35 2.91
C ASN A 253 -2.92 4.21 1.95
N LEU A 254 -4.16 4.40 2.41
CA LEU A 254 -5.34 4.39 1.53
C LEU A 254 -5.37 5.63 0.63
N PRO A 255 -5.96 5.56 -0.58
CA PRO A 255 -5.91 6.64 -1.55
C PRO A 255 -6.44 7.97 -1.00
N VAL A 256 -5.59 9.00 -0.95
CA VAL A 256 -5.91 10.30 -0.34
C VAL A 256 -7.10 10.99 -1.01
N THR A 257 -7.29 10.76 -2.32
CA THR A 257 -8.36 11.35 -3.12
C THR A 257 -9.71 10.65 -3.00
N ASP A 258 -9.81 9.55 -2.24
CA ASP A 258 -11.08 8.85 -2.03
C ASP A 258 -11.96 9.63 -1.03
N ASN A 259 -13.03 10.24 -1.55
CA ASN A 259 -13.99 11.01 -0.77
C ASN A 259 -14.84 10.14 0.15
N LYS A 260 -15.17 8.89 -0.22
CA LYS A 260 -15.97 8.00 0.63
C LYS A 260 -15.19 7.62 1.88
N ILE A 261 -13.91 7.28 1.72
CA ILE A 261 -13.01 7.02 2.85
C ILE A 261 -12.93 8.27 3.74
N THR A 262 -12.73 9.44 3.13
CA THR A 262 -12.65 10.71 3.86
C THR A 262 -13.91 11.00 4.68
N GLU A 263 -15.10 10.79 4.11
CA GLU A 263 -16.37 10.94 4.81
C GLU A 263 -16.50 10.00 6.02
N VAL A 264 -16.10 8.74 5.88
CA VAL A 264 -16.12 7.76 6.98
C VAL A 264 -15.21 8.24 8.13
N LEU A 265 -14.00 8.71 7.81
CA LEU A 265 -13.05 9.20 8.83
C LEU A 265 -13.54 10.48 9.51
N VAL A 266 -14.18 11.39 8.77
CA VAL A 266 -14.80 12.61 9.32
C VAL A 266 -15.97 12.27 10.23
N LYS A 267 -16.90 11.41 9.80
CA LYS A 267 -18.05 10.95 10.62
C LYS A 267 -17.57 10.24 11.89
N ALA A 268 -16.46 9.54 11.80
CA ALA A 268 -15.81 8.92 12.95
C ALA A 268 -15.13 9.93 13.90
N ASN A 269 -15.09 11.23 13.60
CA ASN A 269 -14.35 12.22 14.38
C ASN A 269 -12.87 11.81 14.60
N LEU A 270 -12.27 11.17 13.58
CA LEU A 270 -10.96 10.55 13.72
C LEU A 270 -9.89 11.59 14.08
N LEU A 271 -9.94 12.78 13.47
CA LEU A 271 -9.00 13.87 13.74
C LEU A 271 -8.87 14.20 15.24
N HIS A 272 -9.98 14.36 15.95
CA HIS A 272 -9.96 14.63 17.37
C HIS A 272 -9.23 13.53 18.15
N VAL A 273 -9.52 12.27 17.83
CA VAL A 273 -8.90 11.11 18.49
C VAL A 273 -7.39 11.06 18.19
N LEU A 274 -6.97 11.36 16.96
CA LEU A 274 -5.57 11.41 16.57
C LEU A 274 -4.80 12.50 17.33
N ILE A 275 -5.39 13.68 17.51
CA ILE A 275 -4.77 14.78 18.28
C ILE A 275 -4.58 14.37 19.74
N SER A 276 -5.60 13.83 20.39
CA SER A 276 -5.48 13.35 21.78
C SER A 276 -4.43 12.24 21.92
N LEU A 277 -4.35 11.33 20.95
CA LEU A 277 -3.37 10.26 20.96
C LEU A 277 -1.94 10.77 20.72
N PHE A 278 -1.80 11.74 19.81
CA PHE A 278 -0.53 12.42 19.57
C PHE A 278 -0.02 13.09 20.84
N GLU A 279 -0.86 13.89 21.51
CA GLU A 279 -0.50 14.60 22.75
C GLU A 279 -0.07 13.63 23.86
N ALA A 280 -0.75 12.49 23.98
CA ALA A 280 -0.41 11.46 24.97
C ALA A 280 0.93 10.75 24.69
N ASN A 281 1.42 10.74 23.44
CA ASN A 281 2.58 9.95 23.04
C ASN A 281 3.78 10.78 22.59
N ILE A 282 3.61 12.07 22.25
CA ILE A 282 4.71 12.87 21.70
C ILE A 282 5.82 13.13 22.73
N THR A 283 5.52 13.20 24.02
CA THR A 283 6.53 13.39 25.09
C THR A 283 6.99 12.08 25.73
N ALA A 284 6.47 10.93 25.30
CA ALA A 284 6.84 9.64 25.86
C ALA A 284 8.24 9.20 25.40
N SER A 285 8.86 8.30 26.17
CA SER A 285 10.18 7.74 25.85
C SER A 285 10.25 7.20 24.42
N LEU A 286 11.40 7.40 23.77
CA LEU A 286 11.63 6.91 22.41
C LEU A 286 11.48 5.38 22.37
N SER A 287 10.65 4.91 21.45
CA SER A 287 10.51 3.50 21.13
C SER A 287 10.08 3.34 19.67
N PRO A 288 10.47 2.24 18.99
CA PRO A 288 10.05 1.99 17.60
C PRO A 288 8.52 2.03 17.42
N LYS A 289 7.79 1.56 18.43
CA LYS A 289 6.32 1.52 18.44
C LYS A 289 5.70 2.92 18.47
N ARG A 290 6.23 3.80 19.33
CA ARG A 290 5.84 5.21 19.37
C ARG A 290 6.10 5.88 18.03
N MET A 291 7.26 5.64 17.41
CA MET A 291 7.61 6.24 16.12
C MET A 291 6.64 5.78 15.03
N TRP A 292 6.36 4.48 14.95
CA TRP A 292 5.39 3.93 14.00
C TRP A 292 3.98 4.49 14.18
N LEU A 293 3.54 4.67 15.42
CA LEU A 293 2.26 5.33 15.72
C LEU A 293 2.24 6.77 15.19
N LEU A 294 3.26 7.56 15.51
CA LEU A 294 3.36 8.97 15.10
C LEU A 294 3.47 9.11 13.57
N GLU A 295 4.14 8.18 12.90
CA GLU A 295 4.18 8.09 11.43
C GLU A 295 2.80 7.80 10.82
N GLY A 296 2.02 6.91 11.45
CA GLY A 296 0.65 6.62 11.05
C GLY A 296 -0.25 7.86 11.21
N ILE A 297 -0.15 8.55 12.35
CA ILE A 297 -0.87 9.82 12.61
C ILE A 297 -0.52 10.86 11.55
N ALA A 298 0.78 11.10 11.31
CA ALA A 298 1.26 12.06 10.32
C ALA A 298 0.75 11.72 8.91
N GLY A 299 0.75 10.44 8.56
CA GLY A 299 0.29 9.99 7.25
C GLY A 299 -1.22 10.18 7.06
N VAL A 300 -2.03 9.94 8.09
CA VAL A 300 -3.47 10.23 8.03
C VAL A 300 -3.72 11.74 7.87
N PHE A 301 -2.92 12.62 8.49
CA PHE A 301 -3.06 14.06 8.34
C PHE A 301 -2.88 14.56 6.89
N ILE A 302 -2.12 13.88 6.04
CA ILE A 302 -1.98 14.22 4.62
C ILE A 302 -3.36 14.25 3.95
N ARG A 303 -4.24 13.29 4.26
CA ARG A 303 -5.61 13.27 3.72
C ARG A 303 -6.39 14.52 4.08
N PHE A 304 -6.27 14.97 5.32
CA PHE A 304 -7.02 16.11 5.85
C PHE A 304 -6.43 17.47 5.47
N THR A 305 -5.24 17.49 4.86
CA THR A 305 -4.53 18.71 4.49
C THR A 305 -4.45 18.94 2.99
N THR A 306 -5.07 18.07 2.18
CA THR A 306 -5.12 18.16 0.71
C THR A 306 -5.54 19.54 0.21
N ALA A 307 -4.77 20.10 -0.72
CA ALA A 307 -5.03 21.43 -1.30
C ALA A 307 -6.33 21.50 -2.13
N LEU A 308 -6.89 20.34 -2.50
CA LEU A 308 -8.14 20.24 -3.26
C LEU A 308 -9.39 20.56 -2.42
N ASP A 309 -9.33 20.40 -1.09
CA ASP A 309 -10.46 20.61 -0.19
C ASP A 309 -10.14 21.59 0.95
N LYS A 310 -10.38 22.88 0.69
CA LYS A 310 -10.19 23.98 1.65
C LYS A 310 -11.09 23.88 2.89
N LYS A 311 -12.25 23.22 2.78
CA LYS A 311 -13.14 23.01 3.94
C LYS A 311 -12.54 21.95 4.86
N LEU A 312 -12.04 20.85 4.29
CA LEU A 312 -11.35 19.81 5.03
C LEU A 312 -10.07 20.35 5.69
N GLN A 313 -9.28 21.17 4.97
CA GLN A 313 -8.13 21.86 5.56
C GLN A 313 -8.53 22.74 6.75
N SER A 314 -9.58 23.55 6.60
CA SER A 314 -10.07 24.43 7.66
C SER A 314 -10.53 23.64 8.89
N LEU A 315 -11.19 22.50 8.68
CA LEU A 315 -11.57 21.56 9.73
C LEU A 315 -10.31 21.02 10.46
N ALA A 316 -9.35 20.49 9.71
CA ALA A 316 -8.10 19.93 10.24
C ALA A 316 -7.31 20.95 11.07
N VAL A 317 -7.14 22.16 10.53
CA VAL A 317 -6.47 23.25 11.25
C VAL A 317 -7.27 23.70 12.48
N GLY A 318 -8.60 23.68 12.41
CA GLY A 318 -9.49 23.93 13.53
C GLY A 318 -9.28 22.97 14.71
N TYR A 319 -9.01 21.68 14.42
CA TYR A 319 -8.70 20.65 15.42
C TYR A 319 -7.27 20.72 15.97
N GLY A 320 -6.40 21.59 15.44
CA GLY A 320 -5.03 21.72 15.95
C GLY A 320 -3.99 20.82 15.26
N VAL A 321 -4.25 20.37 14.02
CA VAL A 321 -3.29 19.55 13.26
C VAL A 321 -1.93 20.25 13.06
N VAL A 322 -1.89 21.56 12.81
CA VAL A 322 -0.64 22.28 12.49
C VAL A 322 0.39 22.23 13.62
N PRO A 323 0.07 22.55 14.89
CA PRO A 323 0.99 22.34 16.01
C PRO A 323 1.58 20.93 16.09
N CYS A 324 0.77 19.88 15.86
CA CYS A 324 1.25 18.50 15.85
C CYS A 324 2.27 18.26 14.72
N LEU A 325 1.97 18.72 13.50
CA LEU A 325 2.88 18.63 12.35
C LEU A 325 4.22 19.32 12.63
N VAL A 326 4.20 20.55 13.18
CA VAL A 326 5.42 21.30 13.49
C VAL A 326 6.26 20.61 14.57
N LYS A 327 5.61 20.00 15.56
CA LYS A 327 6.29 19.23 16.60
C LYS A 327 6.93 17.95 16.04
N LEU A 328 6.26 17.26 15.12
CA LEU A 328 6.78 16.08 14.43
C LEU A 328 8.01 16.37 13.55
N LEU A 329 8.13 17.58 12.99
CA LEU A 329 9.35 17.97 12.26
C LEU A 329 10.60 17.93 13.17
N SER A 330 10.43 18.21 14.47
CA SER A 330 11.54 18.23 15.43
C SER A 330 11.79 16.87 16.10
N GLU A 331 10.73 16.09 16.37
CA GLU A 331 10.80 14.91 17.25
C GLU A 331 10.40 13.59 16.56
N GLY A 332 9.94 13.65 15.31
CA GLY A 332 9.51 12.48 14.55
C GLY A 332 10.67 11.71 13.92
N SER A 333 10.36 10.50 13.45
CA SER A 333 11.21 9.75 12.52
C SER A 333 11.35 10.48 11.18
N VAL A 334 12.28 10.04 10.32
CA VAL A 334 12.41 10.54 8.95
C VAL A 334 11.08 10.49 8.20
N ASP A 335 10.35 9.38 8.31
CA ASP A 335 9.04 9.21 7.69
C ASP A 335 7.98 10.16 8.25
N ALA A 336 7.94 10.34 9.58
CA ALA A 336 7.01 11.27 10.21
C ALA A 336 7.32 12.72 9.82
N LYS A 337 8.61 13.08 9.71
CA LYS A 337 9.07 14.40 9.22
C LYS A 337 8.63 14.62 7.78
N SER A 338 8.87 13.64 6.90
CA SER A 338 8.49 13.69 5.48
C SER A 338 6.97 13.86 5.30
N LYS A 339 6.16 13.05 5.99
CA LYS A 339 4.69 13.15 5.97
C LYS A 339 4.18 14.47 6.55
N SER A 340 4.84 14.98 7.58
CA SER A 340 4.48 16.26 8.20
C SER A 340 4.78 17.44 7.28
N ALA A 341 5.95 17.43 6.64
CA ALA A 341 6.32 18.42 5.63
C ALA A 341 5.36 18.41 4.44
N THR A 342 4.95 17.22 3.97
CA THR A 342 3.93 17.07 2.91
C THR A 342 2.61 17.75 3.30
N SER A 343 2.11 17.48 4.51
CA SER A 343 0.87 18.11 5.00
C SER A 343 0.98 19.64 5.10
N LEU A 344 2.12 20.14 5.56
CA LEU A 344 2.40 21.57 5.65
C LEU A 344 2.54 22.22 4.27
N ALA A 345 3.11 21.52 3.29
CA ALA A 345 3.20 21.97 1.90
C ALA A 345 1.79 22.15 1.31
N GLN A 346 0.93 21.13 1.44
CA GLN A 346 -0.45 21.18 0.92
C GLN A 346 -1.28 22.32 1.53
N LEU A 347 -1.12 22.55 2.84
CA LEU A 347 -1.69 23.69 3.54
C LEU A 347 -1.14 25.02 3.00
N SER A 348 0.19 25.15 2.92
CA SER A 348 0.86 26.38 2.52
C SER A 348 0.58 26.76 1.05
N GLN A 349 0.43 25.79 0.16
CA GLN A 349 0.01 25.99 -1.25
C GLN A 349 -1.32 26.76 -1.37
N SER A 350 -2.21 26.62 -0.38
CA SER A 350 -3.50 27.33 -0.36
C SER A 350 -3.40 28.76 0.18
N SER A 351 -2.26 29.18 0.73
CA SER A 351 -2.10 30.49 1.39
C SER A 351 -2.46 31.66 0.49
N MET A 352 -1.95 31.66 -0.75
CA MET A 352 -2.16 32.75 -1.69
C MET A 352 -3.62 32.88 -2.11
N ALA A 353 -4.30 31.75 -2.34
CA ALA A 353 -5.71 31.73 -2.70
C ALA A 353 -6.65 32.14 -1.55
N LEU A 354 -6.19 32.03 -0.30
CA LEU A 354 -6.96 32.39 0.90
C LEU A 354 -6.71 33.83 1.38
N ARG A 355 -5.79 34.56 0.71
CA ARG A 355 -5.55 35.99 0.98
C ARG A 355 -6.84 36.78 0.73
N LYS A 356 -7.42 37.36 1.78
CA LYS A 356 -8.53 38.30 1.63
C LYS A 356 -8.00 39.60 1.02
N SER A 357 -8.50 39.98 -0.16
CA SER A 357 -8.05 41.16 -0.91
C SER A 357 -8.52 42.50 -0.32
N LYS A 358 -9.44 42.51 0.66
CA LYS A 358 -9.93 43.73 1.31
C LYS A 358 -10.18 43.50 2.80
N LEU A 359 -9.67 44.42 3.65
CA LEU A 359 -10.13 44.53 5.04
C LEU A 359 -11.64 44.76 5.05
N PRO A 360 -12.41 44.10 5.95
CA PRO A 360 -13.75 44.57 6.25
C PRO A 360 -13.61 45.98 6.79
N ARG A 361 -14.23 46.96 6.12
CA ARG A 361 -14.19 48.39 6.46
C ARG A 361 -14.90 48.72 7.81
N TRP A 362 -15.19 47.70 8.62
CA TRP A 362 -16.08 47.72 9.79
C TRP A 362 -15.59 46.80 10.92
N LEU A 363 -14.36 46.98 11.39
CA LEU A 363 -13.92 46.41 12.67
C LEU A 363 -13.34 47.52 13.54
N CYS A 364 -13.97 47.79 14.68
CA CYS A 364 -13.54 48.77 15.68
C CYS A 364 -12.34 48.31 16.52
N VAL A 365 -11.63 47.25 16.09
CA VAL A 365 -10.43 46.72 16.73
C VAL A 365 -9.33 46.62 15.67
N PRO A 366 -8.20 47.35 15.83
CA PRO A 366 -7.06 47.21 14.94
C PRO A 366 -6.53 45.78 14.95
N PRO A 367 -6.25 45.17 13.78
CA PRO A 367 -5.59 43.87 13.71
C PRO A 367 -4.22 43.94 14.40
N SER A 368 -3.82 42.91 15.16
CA SER A 368 -2.52 42.90 15.84
C SER A 368 -1.37 42.97 14.85
N ALA A 369 -0.32 43.74 15.16
CA ALA A 369 0.89 43.82 14.34
C ALA A 369 1.55 42.43 14.12
N GLU A 370 1.36 41.51 15.07
CA GLU A 370 1.82 40.12 15.00
C GLU A 370 1.19 39.31 13.87
N SER A 371 0.02 39.72 13.33
CA SER A 371 -0.66 39.00 12.25
C SER A 371 -0.11 39.33 10.86
N TYR A 372 0.66 40.41 10.69
CA TYR A 372 1.21 40.78 9.40
C TYR A 372 2.33 39.81 8.97
N CYS A 373 2.26 39.29 7.75
CA CYS A 373 3.25 38.39 7.18
C CYS A 373 4.06 39.11 6.10
N ILE A 374 5.38 39.14 6.29
CA ILE A 374 6.31 39.74 5.33
C ILE A 374 6.35 39.01 4.00
N VAL A 375 6.09 37.69 3.98
CA VAL A 375 6.13 36.89 2.75
C VAL A 375 4.93 37.20 1.87
N HIS A 376 3.73 37.09 2.43
CA HIS A 376 2.49 37.27 1.67
C HIS A 376 2.01 38.73 1.59
N ASN A 377 2.71 39.66 2.26
CA ASN A 377 2.36 41.08 2.33
C ASN A 377 0.87 41.29 2.67
N CYS A 378 0.40 40.57 3.70
CA CYS A 378 -0.98 40.63 4.19
C CYS A 378 -1.07 40.11 5.62
N GLN A 379 -2.26 40.20 6.21
CA GLN A 379 -2.54 39.52 7.47
C GLN A 379 -2.68 38.02 7.22
N CYS A 380 -1.85 37.25 7.89
CA CYS A 380 -1.87 35.80 7.84
C CYS A 380 -2.00 35.25 9.25
N THR A 381 -2.74 34.15 9.37
CA THR A 381 -2.70 33.31 10.56
C THR A 381 -2.66 31.86 10.14
N VAL A 382 -2.27 30.98 11.05
CA VAL A 382 -2.36 29.53 10.82
C VAL A 382 -3.79 29.13 10.47
N LYS A 383 -4.81 29.66 11.17
CA LYS A 383 -6.22 29.30 10.96
C LYS A 383 -6.85 29.88 9.70
N SER A 384 -6.43 31.07 9.25
CA SER A 384 -7.10 31.80 8.16
C SER A 384 -6.45 31.61 6.81
N THR A 385 -5.12 31.52 6.76
CA THR A 385 -4.35 31.46 5.51
C THR A 385 -3.37 30.30 5.50
N PHE A 386 -3.38 29.42 6.51
CA PHE A 386 -2.45 28.28 6.60
C PHE A 386 -0.96 28.65 6.47
N CYS A 387 -0.60 29.86 6.87
CA CYS A 387 0.71 30.43 6.57
C CYS A 387 1.84 29.69 7.32
N LEU A 388 2.77 29.13 6.54
CA LEU A 388 3.92 28.37 7.05
C LEU A 388 4.82 29.16 8.00
N VAL A 389 5.04 30.45 7.71
CA VAL A 389 5.82 31.37 8.57
C VAL A 389 5.12 31.57 9.91
N LYS A 390 3.81 31.79 9.90
CA LYS A 390 3.01 31.99 11.13
C LYS A 390 2.83 30.69 11.93
N ALA A 391 2.96 29.54 11.28
CA ALA A 391 3.03 28.25 11.96
C ALA A 391 4.37 28.02 12.67
N GLY A 392 5.40 28.85 12.43
CA GLY A 392 6.74 28.63 12.96
C GLY A 392 7.45 27.42 12.34
N ALA A 393 7.00 26.95 11.18
CA ALA A 393 7.47 25.70 10.58
C ALA A 393 8.78 25.84 9.79
N VAL A 394 9.15 27.05 9.35
CA VAL A 394 10.32 27.27 8.47
C VAL A 394 11.63 26.81 9.12
N ASN A 395 11.87 27.17 10.39
CA ASN A 395 13.10 26.78 11.07
C ASN A 395 13.22 25.24 11.24
N PRO A 396 12.21 24.53 11.77
CA PRO A 396 12.24 23.07 11.80
C PRO A 396 12.44 22.41 10.42
N LEU A 397 11.82 22.96 9.37
CA LEU A 397 12.01 22.46 8.00
C LEU A 397 13.46 22.61 7.54
N VAL A 398 14.05 23.80 7.70
CA VAL A 398 15.45 24.03 7.31
C VAL A 398 16.41 23.13 8.09
N ARG A 399 16.20 22.94 9.40
CA ARG A 399 17.02 22.04 10.23
C ARG A 399 17.02 20.59 9.75
N ILE A 400 15.94 20.13 9.12
CA ILE A 400 15.90 18.78 8.54
C ILE A 400 16.87 18.68 7.36
N LEU A 401 16.87 19.69 6.47
CA LEU A 401 17.78 19.74 5.32
C LEU A 401 19.26 19.87 5.74
N GLU A 402 19.53 20.49 6.89
CA GLU A 402 20.86 20.54 7.49
C GLU A 402 21.34 19.18 8.01
N GLY A 403 20.44 18.23 8.26
CA GLY A 403 20.78 16.91 8.79
C GLY A 403 21.59 16.03 7.83
N GLU A 404 21.82 14.78 8.22
CA GLU A 404 22.43 13.75 7.36
C GLU A 404 21.37 12.86 6.68
N GLU A 405 20.20 12.70 7.32
CA GLU A 405 19.10 11.89 6.79
C GLU A 405 18.42 12.60 5.60
N ARG A 406 18.39 11.98 4.41
CA ARG A 406 17.85 12.58 3.18
C ARG A 406 16.40 12.21 2.86
N GLY A 407 15.83 11.21 3.54
CA GLY A 407 14.50 10.66 3.21
C GLY A 407 13.32 11.63 3.36
N ALA A 408 13.53 12.79 4.01
CA ALA A 408 12.51 13.84 4.14
C ALA A 408 12.75 15.05 3.21
N ASP A 409 13.90 15.12 2.54
CA ASP A 409 14.32 16.33 1.81
C ASP A 409 13.30 16.76 0.76
N GLY A 410 12.82 15.83 -0.07
CA GLY A 410 11.87 16.16 -1.14
C GLY A 410 10.59 16.80 -0.62
N ALA A 411 10.01 16.26 0.46
CA ALA A 411 8.80 16.80 1.07
C ALA A 411 9.05 18.15 1.77
N VAL A 412 10.22 18.31 2.40
CA VAL A 412 10.63 19.57 3.04
C VAL A 412 10.85 20.66 2.01
N LEU A 413 11.54 20.36 0.91
CA LEU A 413 11.75 21.27 -0.20
C LEU A 413 10.41 21.67 -0.84
N GLU A 414 9.46 20.75 -0.99
CA GLU A 414 8.10 21.08 -1.47
C GLU A 414 7.41 22.08 -0.54
N ALA A 415 7.53 21.91 0.78
CA ALA A 415 6.96 22.83 1.76
C ALA A 415 7.61 24.21 1.70
N VAL A 416 8.95 24.29 1.65
CA VAL A 416 9.68 25.56 1.63
C VAL A 416 9.49 26.27 0.28
N ALA A 417 9.44 25.54 -0.84
CA ALA A 417 9.19 26.08 -2.17
C ALA A 417 7.84 26.82 -2.28
N THR A 418 6.87 26.53 -1.42
CA THR A 418 5.61 27.30 -1.36
C THR A 418 5.83 28.78 -1.03
N LEU A 419 6.95 29.15 -0.39
CA LEU A 419 7.34 30.54 -0.11
C LEU A 419 8.04 31.21 -1.31
N MET A 420 8.32 30.46 -2.37
CA MET A 420 9.08 30.89 -3.54
C MET A 420 8.23 31.03 -4.82
N GLN A 421 6.92 31.20 -4.67
CA GLN A 421 6.01 31.50 -5.78
C GLN A 421 6.31 32.89 -6.38
N ASP A 422 6.05 33.08 -7.67
CA ASP A 422 6.52 34.24 -8.46
C ASP A 422 6.17 35.62 -7.88
N GLU A 423 5.08 35.75 -7.12
CA GLU A 423 4.69 37.04 -6.50
C GLU A 423 5.37 37.31 -5.15
N ILE A 424 5.90 36.28 -4.48
CA ILE A 424 6.34 36.34 -3.08
C ILE A 424 7.78 35.86 -2.86
N TRP A 425 8.45 35.38 -3.91
CA TRP A 425 9.74 34.70 -3.81
C TRP A 425 10.83 35.54 -3.16
N GLU A 426 10.90 36.85 -3.39
CA GLU A 426 11.93 37.70 -2.77
C GLU A 426 11.82 37.71 -1.24
N ASN A 427 10.61 37.88 -0.72
CA ASN A 427 10.36 37.86 0.72
C ASN A 427 10.52 36.44 1.28
N GLY A 428 10.15 35.42 0.50
CA GLY A 428 10.42 34.02 0.79
C GLY A 428 11.91 33.75 0.98
N SER A 429 12.74 34.15 0.02
CA SER A 429 14.20 34.02 0.04
C SER A 429 14.81 34.62 1.31
N ARG A 430 14.38 35.83 1.71
CA ARG A 430 14.84 36.47 2.95
C ARG A 430 14.45 35.69 4.21
N VAL A 431 13.26 35.06 4.23
CA VAL A 431 12.83 34.23 5.36
C VAL A 431 13.60 32.91 5.42
N ILE A 432 13.87 32.32 4.26
CA ILE A 432 14.67 31.10 4.14
C ILE A 432 16.11 31.37 4.59
N GLU A 433 16.72 32.47 4.13
CA GLU A 433 18.07 32.88 4.53
C GLU A 433 18.18 33.10 6.04
N ARG A 434 17.24 33.83 6.65
CA ARG A 434 17.21 34.05 8.11
C ARG A 434 17.08 32.77 8.92
N ALA A 435 16.54 31.71 8.33
CA ALA A 435 16.43 30.40 8.96
C ALA A 435 17.66 29.51 8.74
N GLY A 436 18.72 30.00 8.08
CA GLY A 436 19.91 29.22 7.71
C GLY A 436 19.77 28.45 6.39
N GLY A 437 18.70 28.68 5.64
CA GLY A 437 18.27 27.82 4.53
C GLY A 437 19.25 27.73 3.37
N ILE A 438 20.10 28.73 3.14
CA ILE A 438 21.07 28.70 2.02
C ILE A 438 22.10 27.58 2.22
N HIS A 439 22.67 27.44 3.41
CA HIS A 439 23.62 26.35 3.70
C HIS A 439 22.94 24.98 3.64
N ALA A 440 21.70 24.90 4.11
CA ALA A 440 20.92 23.67 4.05
C ALA A 440 20.63 23.26 2.59
N LEU A 441 20.27 24.22 1.73
CA LEU A 441 20.04 23.98 0.30
C LEU A 441 21.33 23.56 -0.43
N LEU A 442 22.47 24.19 -0.12
CA LEU A 442 23.77 23.80 -0.69
C LEU A 442 24.11 22.35 -0.31
N ARG A 443 23.91 21.95 0.95
CA ARG A 443 24.12 20.57 1.42
C ARG A 443 23.24 19.56 0.66
N VAL A 444 21.98 19.89 0.41
CA VAL A 444 21.07 19.02 -0.35
C VAL A 444 21.44 18.99 -1.83
N ALA A 445 21.89 20.10 -2.41
CA ALA A 445 22.40 20.14 -3.79
C ALA A 445 23.64 19.23 -3.96
N GLU A 446 24.51 19.17 -2.94
CA GLU A 446 25.70 18.32 -2.92
C GLU A 446 25.37 16.84 -2.78
N ALA A 447 24.54 16.47 -1.79
CA ALA A 447 24.41 15.10 -1.31
C ALA A 447 22.98 14.52 -1.35
N GLY A 448 22.01 15.24 -1.92
CA GLY A 448 20.63 14.80 -2.04
C GLY A 448 20.39 13.81 -3.18
N GLU A 449 19.20 13.22 -3.20
CA GLU A 449 18.70 12.47 -4.36
C GLU A 449 18.43 13.42 -5.53
N LEU A 450 18.43 12.90 -6.77
CA LEU A 450 18.33 13.71 -7.99
C LEU A 450 17.18 14.73 -7.98
N SER A 451 15.99 14.32 -7.54
CA SER A 451 14.81 15.20 -7.44
C SER A 451 14.97 16.30 -6.38
N SER A 452 15.59 15.97 -5.24
CA SER A 452 15.90 16.92 -4.18
C SER A 452 17.02 17.88 -4.59
N GLN A 453 18.05 17.40 -5.29
CA GLN A 453 19.12 18.22 -5.86
C GLN A 453 18.54 19.23 -6.87
N ASP A 454 17.73 18.76 -7.82
CA ASP A 454 17.05 19.61 -8.80
C ASP A 454 16.30 20.74 -8.11
N LYS A 455 15.46 20.40 -7.14
CA LYS A 455 14.65 21.39 -6.43
C LYS A 455 15.49 22.33 -5.55
N ALA A 456 16.53 21.84 -4.89
CA ALA A 456 17.43 22.68 -4.11
C ALA A 456 18.19 23.67 -4.99
N ILE A 457 18.68 23.24 -6.15
CA ILE A 457 19.39 24.11 -7.12
C ILE A 457 18.41 25.15 -7.69
N TRP A 458 17.18 24.76 -8.02
CA TRP A 458 16.14 25.72 -8.44
C TRP A 458 15.87 26.79 -7.38
N MET A 459 15.81 26.40 -6.11
CA MET A 459 15.65 27.37 -5.00
C MET A 459 16.87 28.28 -4.86
N LEU A 460 18.09 27.73 -4.94
CA LEU A 460 19.33 28.50 -4.89
C LEU A 460 19.43 29.50 -6.03
N GLU A 461 19.11 29.09 -7.26
CA GLU A 461 19.03 29.95 -8.45
C GLU A 461 18.17 31.19 -8.16
N ARG A 462 16.95 31.00 -7.69
CA ARG A 462 16.06 32.12 -7.36
C ARG A 462 16.58 32.96 -6.21
N ILE A 463 17.16 32.37 -5.16
CA ILE A 463 17.74 33.13 -4.05
C ILE A 463 18.87 34.04 -4.53
N PHE A 464 19.73 33.56 -5.42
CA PHE A 464 20.90 34.29 -5.93
C PHE A 464 20.60 35.35 -6.99
N ARG A 465 19.34 35.47 -7.43
CA ARG A 465 18.85 36.66 -8.14
C ARG A 465 18.81 37.90 -7.25
N LEU A 466 18.77 37.73 -5.93
CA LEU A 466 18.90 38.84 -4.99
C LEU A 466 20.38 39.15 -4.75
N GLU A 467 20.83 40.32 -5.18
CA GLU A 467 22.20 40.83 -5.05
C GLU A 467 22.74 40.66 -3.62
N VAL A 468 21.94 41.02 -2.60
CA VAL A 468 22.34 40.93 -1.18
C VAL A 468 22.70 39.50 -0.72
N HIS A 469 22.14 38.47 -1.37
CA HIS A 469 22.45 37.08 -1.06
C HIS A 469 23.63 36.58 -1.88
N ARG A 470 23.79 37.08 -3.12
CA ARG A 470 24.96 36.80 -3.95
C ARG A 470 26.25 37.33 -3.29
N ASP A 471 26.24 38.55 -2.78
CA ASP A 471 27.40 39.16 -2.09
C ASP A 471 27.83 38.35 -0.87
N ARG A 472 26.86 37.86 -0.10
CA ARG A 472 27.12 37.22 1.18
C ARG A 472 27.55 35.76 1.04
N TYR A 473 26.99 35.05 0.06
CA TYR A 473 27.12 33.59 -0.03
C TYR A 473 27.75 33.12 -1.34
N GLY A 474 28.03 34.02 -2.27
CA GLY A 474 28.45 33.66 -3.62
C GLY A 474 29.76 32.91 -3.67
N GLU A 475 30.78 33.34 -2.91
CA GLU A 475 32.05 32.60 -2.82
C GLU A 475 31.87 31.17 -2.29
N ILE A 476 31.01 31.00 -1.28
CA ILE A 476 30.73 29.69 -0.65
C ILE A 476 29.98 28.79 -1.65
N ALA A 477 29.02 29.35 -2.38
CA ALA A 477 28.23 28.60 -3.35
C ALA A 477 29.02 28.26 -4.61
N GLN A 478 29.91 29.15 -5.07
CA GLN A 478 30.64 29.02 -6.33
C GLN A 478 31.49 27.75 -6.39
N ALA A 479 32.23 27.44 -5.32
CA ALA A 479 33.05 26.23 -5.27
C ALA A 479 32.21 24.95 -5.46
N LEU A 480 31.07 24.87 -4.79
CA LEU A 480 30.15 23.73 -4.91
C LEU A 480 29.49 23.68 -6.30
N LEU A 481 29.00 24.82 -6.80
CA LEU A 481 28.33 24.88 -8.11
C LEU A 481 29.29 24.48 -9.26
N ILE A 482 30.56 24.87 -9.18
CA ILE A 482 31.58 24.44 -10.14
C ILE A 482 31.80 22.92 -10.06
N ASP A 483 31.93 22.36 -8.86
CA ASP A 483 32.12 20.92 -8.69
C ASP A 483 30.91 20.14 -9.24
N LEU A 484 29.69 20.59 -8.93
CA LEU A 484 28.45 20.02 -9.47
C LEU A 484 28.34 20.17 -10.99
N ALA A 485 28.78 21.27 -11.58
CA ALA A 485 28.78 21.45 -13.04
C ALA A 485 29.76 20.48 -13.75
N GLN A 486 30.90 20.20 -13.11
CA GLN A 486 31.93 19.32 -13.65
C GLN A 486 31.59 17.85 -13.46
N LYS A 487 31.29 17.46 -12.22
CA LYS A 487 31.19 16.05 -11.77
C LYS A 487 29.76 15.61 -11.45
N GLY A 488 28.85 16.57 -11.27
CA GLY A 488 27.45 16.28 -10.92
C GLY A 488 26.64 15.69 -12.08
N ASN A 489 25.37 15.41 -11.78
CA ASN A 489 24.47 14.76 -12.73
C ASN A 489 24.28 15.62 -14.01
N PRO A 490 24.47 15.06 -15.22
CA PRO A 490 24.31 15.79 -16.48
C PRO A 490 22.97 16.50 -16.63
N VAL A 491 21.89 15.94 -16.07
CA VAL A 491 20.54 16.51 -16.14
C VAL A 491 20.46 17.88 -15.45
N LEU A 492 21.25 18.10 -14.40
CA LEU A 492 21.22 19.32 -13.59
C LEU A 492 22.10 20.45 -14.19
N LYS A 493 23.00 20.12 -15.13
CA LYS A 493 24.00 21.07 -15.66
C LYS A 493 23.42 22.37 -16.23
N PRO A 494 22.32 22.37 -17.00
CA PRO A 494 21.75 23.62 -17.52
C PRO A 494 21.31 24.58 -16.40
N MET A 495 20.72 24.03 -15.34
CA MET A 495 20.24 24.82 -14.22
C MET A 495 21.40 25.29 -13.33
N ILE A 496 22.40 24.44 -13.09
CA ILE A 496 23.63 24.84 -12.38
C ILE A 496 24.35 25.95 -13.15
N ALA A 497 24.39 25.87 -14.48
CA ALA A 497 24.97 26.92 -15.32
C ALA A 497 24.21 28.24 -15.17
N ALA A 498 22.86 28.22 -15.15
CA ALA A 498 22.07 29.43 -14.89
C ALA A 498 22.40 30.05 -13.51
N THR A 499 22.44 29.24 -12.45
CA THR A 499 22.82 29.69 -11.10
C THR A 499 24.26 30.24 -11.05
N SER A 500 25.16 29.70 -11.87
CA SER A 500 26.58 30.10 -11.92
C SER A 500 26.81 31.33 -12.80
N LEU A 501 26.03 31.52 -13.86
CA LEU A 501 26.09 32.68 -14.75
C LEU A 501 25.61 33.94 -14.03
N ASP A 502 24.52 33.84 -13.27
CA ASP A 502 24.09 34.90 -12.36
C ASP A 502 25.24 35.30 -11.41
N HIS A 503 26.06 34.34 -10.93
CA HIS A 503 27.25 34.67 -10.12
C HIS A 503 28.38 35.35 -10.92
N ALA A 504 28.64 34.91 -12.15
CA ALA A 504 29.80 35.34 -12.94
C ALA A 504 29.64 36.73 -13.56
N GLU A 505 28.43 37.16 -13.92
CA GLU A 505 28.18 38.50 -14.47
C GLU A 505 28.57 39.63 -13.48
N MET A 506 28.49 39.37 -12.18
CA MET A 506 28.88 40.33 -11.14
C MET A 506 30.38 40.42 -10.86
N LEU A 507 31.15 39.32 -10.98
CA LEU A 507 32.61 39.40 -10.88
C LEU A 507 33.19 40.28 -11.99
N LEU A 508 32.60 40.21 -13.19
CA LEU A 508 32.98 41.06 -14.31
C LEU A 508 32.56 42.54 -14.11
N GLU A 509 31.41 42.79 -13.48
CA GLU A 509 30.98 44.16 -13.14
C GLU A 509 31.79 44.77 -11.97
N GLU A 510 32.13 43.99 -10.94
CA GLU A 510 33.01 44.42 -9.85
C GLU A 510 34.44 44.69 -10.33
N ASP A 511 34.99 43.83 -11.20
CA ASP A 511 36.32 44.04 -11.78
C ASP A 511 36.32 45.24 -12.75
N CYS A 512 35.24 45.48 -13.50
CA CYS A 512 35.08 46.70 -14.29
C CYS A 512 34.93 47.96 -13.41
N CYS A 513 34.22 47.89 -12.28
CA CYS A 513 34.08 49.01 -11.37
C CYS A 513 35.40 49.31 -10.62
N LYS A 514 36.16 48.28 -10.23
CA LYS A 514 37.52 48.44 -9.64
C LYS A 514 38.52 48.99 -10.67
N ALA A 515 38.36 48.67 -11.96
CA ALA A 515 39.18 49.22 -13.04
C ALA A 515 38.83 50.67 -13.43
N MET A 516 37.65 51.18 -13.07
CA MET A 516 37.23 52.58 -13.33
C MET A 516 37.56 53.56 -12.18
N ILE A 517 38.11 53.09 -11.06
CA ILE A 517 38.48 53.92 -9.88
C ILE A 517 40.01 54.17 -9.79
N PHE A 518 40.79 53.84 -10.84
CA PHE A 518 42.22 54.19 -10.94
C PHE A 518 42.54 55.13 -12.08
#